data_AF-A0A422NGS4-F1
#
_entry.id   AF-A0A422NGS4-F1
#
_cell.length_a   1.000
_cell.length_b   1.000
_cell.length_c   1.000
_cell.angle_alpha   90.00
_cell.angle_beta   90.00
_cell.angle_gamma   90.00
#
_symmetry.space_group_name_H-M   'P 1'
#
loop_
_entity.id
_entity.type
_entity.pdbx_description
1 polymer ?
#
loop_
_entity_poly.entity_id
_entity_poly.type
_entity_poly.pdbx_seq_one_letter_code
_entity_poly.pdbx_strand_id
1 'polypeptide(L)'
;MKVSSFISQLRPGWFHLTVHAKPGARSSSLASKPAVTDAALEVRVGAPPTEGKANVELIHFMQMILEQELTRLRTVQQHTLKEGNVETMNCPHEGLSKGGRKKTNIKAKKKNSDAKTECPLKLPDKVRVSIVGGATARHKTLEVAFPGTEEELISVLTSAFMS
;
A
#
# COMPACT_ATOMS: atom_id res chain seq x y z
N MET A 1 17.21 24.39 -9.93
CA MET A 1 16.87 24.07 -8.53
C MET A 1 16.23 22.69 -8.51
N LYS A 2 16.75 21.73 -7.75
CA LYS A 2 16.15 20.40 -7.65
C LYS A 2 14.94 20.52 -6.74
N VAL A 3 13.73 20.41 -7.30
CA VAL A 3 12.52 20.33 -6.48
C VAL A 3 12.62 19.04 -5.67
N SER A 4 12.69 19.17 -4.35
CA SER A 4 12.67 18.03 -3.44
C SER A 4 11.23 17.56 -3.33
N SER A 5 10.93 16.36 -3.84
CA SER A 5 9.64 15.73 -3.62
C SER A 5 9.77 14.61 -2.60
N PHE A 6 8.80 14.52 -1.69
CA PHE A 6 8.76 13.47 -0.68
C PHE A 6 8.45 12.11 -1.31
N ILE A 7 7.88 12.07 -2.52
CA ILE A 7 7.53 10.85 -3.25
C ILE A 7 8.44 10.67 -4.47
N SER A 8 8.78 9.43 -4.79
CA SER A 8 9.50 9.09 -6.02
C SER A 8 9.10 7.69 -6.47
N GLN A 9 8.62 7.56 -7.71
CA GLN A 9 8.33 6.24 -8.29
C GLN A 9 9.63 5.52 -8.68
N LEU A 10 9.80 4.26 -8.23
CA LEU A 10 10.90 3.40 -8.67
C LEU A 10 10.52 2.61 -9.92
N ARG A 11 9.31 2.06 -9.88
CA ARG A 11 8.70 1.22 -10.91
C ARG A 11 7.18 1.28 -10.71
N PRO A 12 6.37 0.90 -11.71
CA PRO A 12 4.93 0.90 -11.57
C PRO A 12 4.47 0.14 -10.31
N GLY A 13 3.71 0.82 -9.46
CA GLY A 13 3.22 0.31 -8.17
C GLY A 13 4.25 0.24 -7.04
N TRP A 14 5.45 0.81 -7.18
CA TRP A 14 6.45 0.89 -6.12
C TRP A 14 7.02 2.30 -5.99
N PHE A 15 6.95 2.84 -4.79
CA PHE A 15 7.27 4.23 -4.50
C PHE A 15 8.20 4.34 -3.29
N HIS A 16 9.11 5.30 -3.33
CA HIS A 16 9.81 5.78 -2.15
C HIS A 16 9.09 6.98 -1.57
N LEU A 17 8.85 6.92 -0.26
CA LEU A 17 8.38 8.05 0.53
C LEU A 17 9.48 8.49 1.50
N THR A 18 9.83 9.76 1.45
CA THR A 18 10.65 10.41 2.47
C THR A 18 9.72 10.86 3.59
N VAL A 19 9.92 10.32 4.79
CA VAL A 19 9.08 10.56 5.95
C VAL A 19 9.89 11.19 7.07
N HIS A 20 9.38 12.26 7.66
CA HIS A 20 9.91 12.82 8.90
C HIS A 20 9.06 12.34 10.08
N ALA A 21 9.56 11.33 10.79
CA ALA A 21 8.84 10.71 11.90
C ALA A 21 9.07 11.47 13.22
N LYS A 22 7.96 11.77 13.92
CA LYS A 22 7.91 12.46 15.22
C LYS A 22 7.38 11.48 16.28
N PRO A 23 8.26 10.67 16.90
CA PRO A 23 7.88 9.66 17.89
C PRO A 23 7.47 10.24 19.25
N GLY A 24 6.79 9.45 20.06
CA GLY A 24 6.30 9.85 21.39
C GLY A 24 5.09 10.79 21.36
N ALA A 25 4.33 10.78 20.26
CA ALA A 25 3.08 11.53 20.17
C ALA A 25 1.95 10.85 20.97
N ARG A 26 0.84 11.56 21.17
CA ARG A 26 -0.35 10.99 21.84
C ARG A 26 -0.99 9.86 21.00
N SER A 27 -0.93 9.98 19.69
CA SER A 27 -1.44 9.01 18.71
C SER A 27 -0.64 9.12 17.40
N SER A 28 -0.67 8.05 16.61
CA SER A 28 -0.09 8.06 15.26
C SER A 28 -1.02 8.75 14.26
N SER A 29 -0.50 9.73 13.52
CA SER A 29 -1.27 10.50 12.52
C SER A 29 -0.35 11.25 11.56
N LEU A 30 -0.89 11.67 10.41
CA LEU A 30 -0.21 12.63 9.53
C LEU A 30 -0.15 14.00 10.22
N ALA A 31 1.02 14.64 10.25
CA ALA A 31 1.21 15.89 10.98
C ALA A 31 0.89 17.13 10.13
N SER A 32 0.95 17.00 8.81
CA SER A 32 0.70 18.08 7.83
C SER A 32 0.01 17.54 6.59
N LYS A 33 -0.63 18.44 5.83
CA LYS A 33 -1.20 18.10 4.52
C LYS A 33 -0.07 17.69 3.57
N PRO A 34 -0.12 16.51 2.94
CA PRO A 34 0.87 16.12 1.96
C PRO A 34 0.83 17.05 0.74
N ALA A 35 1.96 17.70 0.42
CA ALA A 35 2.13 18.41 -0.85
C ALA A 35 3.33 17.81 -1.60
N VAL A 36 3.18 17.57 -2.90
CA VAL A 36 4.22 16.94 -3.76
C VAL A 36 5.53 17.75 -3.76
N THR A 37 5.44 19.04 -3.47
CA THR A 37 6.58 19.97 -3.34
C THR A 37 7.33 19.87 -2.02
N ASP A 38 6.80 19.16 -1.03
CA ASP A 38 7.44 18.99 0.26
C ASP A 38 8.61 18.02 0.15
N ALA A 39 9.68 18.28 0.90
CA ALA A 39 10.83 17.39 0.96
C ALA A 39 10.55 16.08 1.71
N ALA A 40 9.60 16.09 2.65
CA ALA A 40 9.25 14.93 3.46
C ALA A 40 7.80 15.00 3.94
N LEU A 41 7.16 13.83 4.04
CA LEU A 41 5.87 13.66 4.70
C LEU A 41 6.06 13.66 6.22
N GLU A 42 5.39 14.57 6.93
CA GLU A 42 5.48 14.60 8.39
C GLU A 42 4.50 13.62 9.04
N VAL A 43 5.00 12.75 9.91
CA VAL A 43 4.18 11.72 10.57
C VAL A 43 4.43 11.74 12.07
N ARG A 44 3.38 11.87 12.86
CA ARG A 44 3.39 11.64 14.31
C ARG A 44 3.29 10.15 14.57
N VAL A 45 4.08 9.66 15.51
CA VAL A 45 4.11 8.24 15.90
C VAL A 45 3.87 8.14 17.40
N GLY A 46 2.88 7.34 17.80
CA GLY A 46 2.51 7.14 19.20
C GLY A 46 3.61 6.44 20.00
N ALA A 47 4.30 5.48 19.39
CA ALA A 47 5.38 4.76 20.02
C ALA A 47 6.55 5.67 20.42
N PRO A 48 7.20 5.37 21.56
CA PRO A 48 8.43 6.02 21.97
C PRO A 48 9.59 5.71 21.01
N PRO A 49 10.63 6.56 20.98
CA PRO A 49 11.85 6.34 20.18
C PRO A 49 12.79 5.29 20.81
N THR A 50 12.25 4.19 21.35
CA THR A 50 13.02 3.13 22.01
C THR A 50 12.98 1.83 21.21
N GLU A 51 14.14 1.17 21.08
CA GLU A 51 14.30 -0.19 20.52
C GLU A 51 13.54 -0.45 19.21
N GLY A 52 13.42 0.55 18.33
CA GLY A 52 12.72 0.40 17.05
C GLY A 52 11.18 0.33 17.15
N LYS A 53 10.57 0.52 18.33
CA LYS A 53 9.10 0.54 18.48
C LYS A 53 8.45 1.59 17.57
N ALA A 54 9.03 2.78 17.49
CA ALA A 54 8.58 3.82 16.57
C ALA A 54 8.65 3.41 15.09
N ASN A 55 9.62 2.58 14.70
CA ASN A 55 9.73 2.10 13.32
C ASN A 55 8.63 1.09 12.99
N VAL A 56 8.38 0.15 13.92
CA VAL A 56 7.32 -0.84 13.78
C VAL A 56 5.96 -0.15 13.70
N GLU A 57 5.70 0.80 14.61
CA GLU A 57 4.44 1.54 14.60
C GLU A 57 4.31 2.41 13.35
N LEU A 58 5.38 3.05 12.88
CA LEU A 58 5.33 3.82 11.63
C LEU A 58 4.96 2.94 10.43
N ILE A 59 5.61 1.78 10.27
CA ILE A 59 5.30 0.85 9.17
C ILE A 59 3.84 0.41 9.26
N HIS A 60 3.40 0.02 10.46
CA HIS A 60 2.04 -0.43 10.71
C HIS A 60 1.01 0.67 10.43
N PHE A 61 1.21 1.88 10.94
CA PHE A 61 0.35 3.03 10.72
C PHE A 61 0.24 3.37 9.23
N MET A 62 1.37 3.48 8.53
CA MET A 62 1.40 3.81 7.11
C MET A 62 0.73 2.73 6.26
N GLN A 63 0.93 1.45 6.56
CA GLN A 63 0.25 0.38 5.84
C GLN A 63 -1.26 0.42 6.09
N MET A 64 -1.68 0.51 7.35
CA MET A 64 -3.08 0.52 7.75
C MET A 64 -3.86 1.67 7.10
N ILE A 65 -3.32 2.89 7.17
CA ILE A 65 -4.03 4.07 6.64
C ILE A 65 -4.12 4.04 5.11
N LEU A 66 -3.07 3.57 4.42
CA LEU A 66 -3.08 3.43 2.97
C LEU A 66 -4.09 2.36 2.52
N GLU A 67 -4.16 1.22 3.21
CA GLU A 67 -5.15 0.16 2.90
C GLU A 67 -6.58 0.64 3.15
N GLN A 68 -6.81 1.32 4.29
CA GLN A 68 -8.11 1.85 4.66
C GLN A 68 -8.61 2.87 3.63
N GLU A 69 -7.80 3.89 3.32
CA GLU A 69 -8.20 4.96 2.42
C GLU A 69 -8.30 4.49 0.97
N LEU A 70 -7.42 3.58 0.53
CA LEU A 70 -7.55 2.96 -0.78
C LEU A 70 -8.86 2.18 -0.92
N THR A 71 -9.22 1.41 0.11
CA THR A 71 -10.47 0.65 0.13
C THR A 71 -11.67 1.59 0.11
N ARG A 72 -11.65 2.64 0.94
CA ARG A 72 -12.69 3.66 1.02
C ARG A 72 -12.91 4.37 -0.31
N LEU A 73 -11.84 4.78 -1.01
CA LEU A 73 -11.95 5.44 -2.32
C LEU A 73 -12.47 4.50 -3.41
N ARG A 74 -12.10 3.21 -3.37
CA ARG A 74 -12.57 2.21 -4.33
C ARG A 74 -14.04 1.83 -4.12
N THR A 75 -14.51 1.70 -2.88
CA THR A 75 -15.91 1.38 -2.60
C THR A 75 -16.85 2.50 -3.03
N VAL A 76 -16.46 3.77 -2.84
CA VAL A 76 -17.23 4.93 -3.30
C VAL A 76 -17.37 4.93 -4.83
N GLN A 77 -16.31 4.59 -5.58
CA GLN A 77 -16.38 4.50 -7.05
C GLN A 77 -17.23 3.33 -7.57
N GLN A 78 -17.36 2.24 -6.81
CA GLN A 78 -18.19 1.10 -7.21
C GLN A 78 -19.69 1.34 -6.99
N HIS A 79 -20.05 2.23 -6.06
CA HIS A 79 -21.45 2.58 -5.82
C HIS A 79 -22.01 3.61 -6.82
N THR A 80 -21.17 4.40 -7.49
CA THR A 80 -21.62 5.36 -8.52
C THR A 80 -21.91 4.73 -9.89
N LEU A 81 -21.73 3.41 -10.06
CA LEU A 81 -22.06 2.67 -11.29
C LEU A 81 -23.26 1.72 -11.16
N LYS A 82 -23.98 1.76 -10.02
CA LYS A 82 -25.09 0.83 -9.71
C LYS A 82 -26.45 1.50 -9.52
N GLU A 83 -26.68 2.66 -10.14
CA GLU A 83 -28.03 3.17 -10.39
C GLU A 83 -28.29 3.14 -11.90
N GLY A 84 -28.71 1.96 -12.38
CA GLY A 84 -28.88 1.69 -13.79
C GLY A 84 -29.66 0.40 -14.06
N ASN A 85 -30.92 0.43 -13.65
CA ASN A 85 -32.04 -0.40 -14.10
C ASN A 85 -32.26 -1.82 -13.52
N VAL A 86 -33.48 -1.97 -13.00
CA VAL A 86 -34.19 -3.17 -12.58
C VAL A 86 -34.68 -3.92 -13.82
N GLU A 87 -34.47 -5.24 -13.89
CA GLU A 87 -35.57 -6.13 -14.25
C GLU A 87 -35.38 -7.55 -13.71
N THR A 88 -36.43 -8.03 -13.07
CA THR A 88 -36.61 -9.28 -12.35
C THR A 88 -37.16 -10.35 -13.31
N MET A 89 -36.68 -11.61 -13.27
CA MET A 89 -37.55 -12.80 -13.24
C MET A 89 -36.79 -14.15 -13.17
N ASN A 90 -37.02 -14.85 -12.04
CA ASN A 90 -37.28 -16.29 -11.81
C ASN A 90 -36.63 -17.36 -12.73
N CYS A 91 -35.72 -18.21 -12.23
CA CYS A 91 -35.91 -19.51 -11.50
C CYS A 91 -35.83 -20.75 -12.44
N PRO A 92 -35.74 -22.01 -11.95
CA PRO A 92 -34.64 -22.65 -11.20
C PRO A 92 -34.22 -24.02 -11.81
N HIS A 93 -33.00 -24.53 -11.60
CA HIS A 93 -32.82 -26.00 -11.65
C HIS A 93 -31.60 -26.56 -10.90
N GLU A 94 -31.84 -27.75 -10.34
CA GLU A 94 -31.01 -28.57 -9.46
C GLU A 94 -29.66 -29.02 -10.03
N GLY A 95 -28.76 -29.43 -9.12
CA GLY A 95 -27.62 -30.28 -9.49
C GLY A 95 -26.54 -30.41 -8.43
N LEU A 96 -26.78 -31.27 -7.44
CA LEU A 96 -25.75 -31.86 -6.56
C LEU A 96 -24.61 -32.49 -7.38
N SER A 97 -23.34 -32.40 -6.94
CA SER A 97 -22.45 -33.57 -6.84
C SER A 97 -21.07 -33.29 -6.24
N LYS A 98 -20.55 -34.36 -5.62
CA LYS A 98 -19.46 -34.47 -4.67
C LYS A 98 -18.08 -34.72 -5.35
N GLY A 99 -17.02 -34.39 -4.62
CA GLY A 99 -15.95 -35.37 -4.30
C GLY A 99 -14.64 -35.31 -5.11
N GLY A 100 -13.52 -35.46 -4.39
CA GLY A 100 -12.31 -36.07 -4.94
C GLY A 100 -10.97 -35.43 -4.55
N ARG A 101 -10.37 -35.91 -3.44
CA ARG A 101 -8.94 -35.74 -3.14
C ARG A 101 -8.09 -36.58 -4.11
N LYS A 102 -6.95 -36.05 -4.58
CA LYS A 102 -5.77 -36.90 -4.87
C LYS A 102 -4.45 -36.13 -4.72
N LYS A 103 -3.59 -36.67 -3.86
CA LYS A 103 -2.15 -36.34 -3.73
C LYS A 103 -1.40 -36.91 -4.95
N THR A 104 -0.30 -36.26 -5.35
CA THR A 104 0.99 -36.94 -5.56
C THR A 104 2.15 -35.93 -5.64
N ASN A 105 3.26 -36.39 -5.05
CA ASN A 105 4.59 -35.81 -4.94
C ASN A 105 5.35 -35.93 -6.28
N ILE A 106 6.40 -35.13 -6.52
CA ILE A 106 7.71 -35.51 -7.11
C ILE A 106 8.57 -34.26 -7.38
N LYS A 107 9.70 -34.21 -6.64
CA LYS A 107 11.04 -33.66 -6.95
C LYS A 107 11.23 -32.90 -8.28
N ALA A 108 11.84 -31.71 -8.17
CA ALA A 108 12.79 -31.22 -9.18
C ALA A 108 13.99 -30.52 -8.50
N LYS A 109 15.18 -30.89 -8.99
CA LYS A 109 16.52 -30.50 -8.58
C LYS A 109 17.11 -29.65 -9.72
N LYS A 110 17.89 -28.60 -9.38
CA LYS A 110 18.73 -27.79 -10.30
C LYS A 110 17.89 -26.94 -11.30
N LYS A 111 18.29 -25.77 -11.79
CA LYS A 111 19.61 -25.21 -12.07
C LYS A 111 19.45 -23.68 -12.28
N ASN A 112 20.53 -22.97 -12.00
CA ASN A 112 20.87 -21.61 -12.42
C ASN A 112 20.42 -21.25 -13.85
N SER A 113 19.90 -20.04 -14.04
CA SER A 113 20.16 -19.23 -15.24
C SER A 113 19.62 -17.81 -15.09
N ASP A 114 20.56 -16.86 -15.10
CA ASP A 114 20.39 -15.50 -15.58
C ASP A 114 19.44 -15.46 -16.78
N ALA A 115 18.30 -14.81 -16.61
CA ALA A 115 17.34 -14.56 -17.67
C ALA A 115 16.72 -13.18 -17.44
N LYS A 116 17.31 -12.21 -18.15
CA LYS A 116 16.74 -10.91 -18.50
C LYS A 116 15.27 -11.11 -18.90
N THR A 117 14.38 -10.96 -17.92
CA THR A 117 12.93 -11.09 -18.11
C THR A 117 12.40 -9.68 -18.15
N GLU A 118 12.05 -9.24 -19.36
CA GLU A 118 11.14 -8.11 -19.56
C GLU A 118 9.93 -8.35 -18.67
N CYS A 119 9.85 -7.58 -17.59
CA CYS A 119 8.83 -7.74 -16.58
C CYS A 119 7.50 -7.32 -17.20
N PRO A 120 6.50 -8.20 -17.32
CA PRO A 120 5.12 -7.73 -17.43
C PRO A 120 4.92 -6.84 -16.20
N LEU A 121 4.51 -5.59 -16.41
CA LEU A 121 4.32 -4.60 -15.36
C LEU A 121 3.16 -5.04 -14.42
N LYS A 122 3.43 -6.05 -13.58
CA LYS A 122 2.51 -6.50 -12.56
C LYS A 122 2.60 -5.50 -11.40
N LEU A 123 1.57 -4.68 -11.28
CA LEU A 123 1.31 -3.91 -10.07
C LEU A 123 1.19 -4.90 -8.89
N PRO A 124 1.60 -4.52 -7.68
CA PRO A 124 1.39 -5.35 -6.51
C PRO A 124 -0.11 -5.52 -6.25
N ASP A 125 -0.52 -6.67 -5.72
CA ASP A 125 -1.93 -6.96 -5.42
C ASP A 125 -2.43 -6.27 -4.13
N LYS A 126 -1.50 -5.88 -3.25
CA LYS A 126 -1.79 -5.30 -1.93
C LYS A 126 -0.78 -4.25 -1.55
N VAL A 127 -1.17 -3.38 -0.62
CA VAL A 127 -0.26 -2.39 -0.03
C VAL A 127 0.76 -3.12 0.84
N ARG A 128 2.03 -2.72 0.75
CA ARG A 128 3.08 -3.12 1.69
C ARG A 128 4.00 -1.94 1.95
N VAL A 129 4.40 -1.77 3.20
CA VAL A 129 5.33 -0.70 3.59
C VAL A 129 6.55 -1.31 4.26
N SER A 130 7.74 -0.80 3.96
CA SER A 130 8.98 -1.21 4.60
C SER A 130 9.96 -0.04 4.68
N ILE A 131 10.76 0.03 5.74
CA ILE A 131 11.83 1.03 5.84
C ILE A 131 13.03 0.52 5.05
N VAL A 132 13.48 1.30 4.06
CA VAL A 132 14.66 1.01 3.24
C VAL A 132 15.83 1.96 3.52
N GLY A 133 15.59 3.04 4.27
CA GLY A 133 16.62 3.99 4.66
C GLY A 133 16.27 4.74 5.95
N GLY A 134 17.29 5.17 6.70
CA GLY A 134 17.09 6.01 7.88
C GLY A 134 16.44 5.32 9.08
N ALA A 135 16.61 4.01 9.26
CA ALA A 135 16.01 3.26 10.37
C ALA A 135 16.28 3.88 11.75
N THR A 136 17.46 4.45 11.97
CA THR A 136 17.85 5.16 13.19
C THR A 136 17.75 6.69 13.08
N ALA A 137 17.42 7.21 11.89
CA ALA A 137 17.31 8.64 11.63
C ALA A 137 15.85 9.14 11.76
N ARG A 138 15.71 10.47 11.91
CA ARG A 138 14.40 11.15 11.91
C ARG A 138 13.76 11.15 10.53
N HIS A 139 14.59 11.34 9.50
CA HIS A 139 14.19 11.16 8.11
C HIS A 139 14.35 9.70 7.74
N LYS A 140 13.24 9.09 7.32
CA LYS A 140 13.14 7.69 6.94
C LYS A 140 12.75 7.61 5.48
N THR A 141 13.30 6.65 4.78
CA THR A 141 12.86 6.31 3.42
C THR A 141 12.04 5.04 3.53
N LEU A 142 10.77 5.15 3.19
CA LEU A 142 9.85 4.02 3.11
C LEU A 142 9.74 3.57 1.67
N GLU A 143 9.86 2.28 1.43
CA GLU A 143 9.40 1.65 0.20
C GLU A 143 7.95 1.22 0.39
N VAL A 144 7.11 1.65 -0.56
CA VAL A 144 5.67 1.39 -0.57
C VAL A 144 5.34 0.66 -1.86
N ALA A 145 4.97 -0.61 -1.73
CA ALA A 145 4.27 -1.32 -2.80
C ALA A 145 2.80 -0.89 -2.72
N PHE A 146 2.26 -0.32 -3.80
CA PHE A 146 0.91 0.22 -3.86
C PHE A 146 0.22 -0.24 -5.15
N PRO A 147 -1.01 -0.79 -5.08
CA PRO A 147 -1.73 -1.35 -6.22
C PRO A 147 -2.38 -0.25 -7.07
N GLY A 148 -1.62 0.76 -7.50
CA GLY A 148 -2.13 1.95 -8.19
C GLY A 148 -1.02 2.90 -8.67
N THR A 149 -1.41 4.08 -9.14
CA THR A 149 -0.49 5.11 -9.65
C THR A 149 0.03 6.04 -8.55
N GLU A 150 0.95 6.93 -8.90
CA GLU A 150 1.51 7.92 -7.96
C GLU A 150 0.44 8.90 -7.49
N GLU A 151 -0.41 9.35 -8.42
CA GLU A 151 -1.49 10.30 -8.20
C GLU A 151 -2.57 9.73 -7.29
N GLU A 152 -2.89 8.44 -7.46
CA GLU A 152 -3.78 7.72 -6.56
C GLU A 152 -3.17 7.64 -5.15
N LEU A 153 -1.88 7.34 -5.03
CA LEU A 153 -1.19 7.30 -3.73
C LEU A 153 -1.18 8.68 -3.05
N ILE A 154 -0.91 9.77 -3.78
CA ILE A 154 -0.99 11.14 -3.25
C ILE A 154 -2.43 11.46 -2.81
N SER A 155 -3.43 11.03 -3.58
CA SER A 155 -4.85 11.23 -3.26
C SER A 155 -5.25 10.48 -1.99
N VAL A 156 -4.80 9.22 -1.83
CA VAL A 156 -4.98 8.40 -0.64
C VAL A 156 -4.34 9.08 0.58
N LEU A 157 -3.09 9.56 0.46
CA LEU A 157 -2.40 10.26 1.54
C LEU A 157 -3.09 11.59 1.91
N THR A 158 -3.57 12.34 0.93
CA THR A 158 -4.29 13.60 1.16
C THR A 158 -5.62 13.34 1.84
N SER A 159 -6.33 12.29 1.43
CA SER A 159 -7.57 11.83 2.05
C SER A 159 -7.35 11.40 3.49
N ALA A 160 -6.30 10.61 3.75
CA ALA A 160 -5.92 10.18 5.09
C ALA A 160 -5.65 11.33 6.06
N PHE A 161 -5.15 12.48 5.58
CA PHE A 161 -4.91 13.66 6.41
C PHE A 161 -6.20 14.40 6.77
N MET A 162 -7.27 14.24 5.98
CA MET A 162 -8.57 14.90 6.20
C MET A 162 -9.55 14.05 7.03
N SER A 163 -9.22 12.78 7.31
CA SER A 163 -10.04 11.84 8.06
C SER A 163 -9.73 11.83 9.55
#